data_AF-A0A376L8A0-F1
#
_entry.id   AF-A0A376L8A0-F1
#
_cell.length_a   1.000
_cell.length_b   1.000
_cell.length_c   1.000
_cell.angle_alpha   90.00
_cell.angle_beta   90.00
_cell.angle_gamma   90.00
#
_symmetry.space_group_name_H-M   'P 1'
#
loop_
_entity.id
_entity.type
_entity.pdbx_description
1 polymer ?
#
loop_
_entity_poly.entity_id
_entity_poly.type
_entity_poly.pdbx_seq_one_letter_code
_entity_poly.pdbx_strand_id
1 'polypeptide(L)'
;MMNIRTLKLTNLGRFEELDVHLAPVEEFKSNVTVFIGNNGAGKTSILKSLATSLSWFVARVRTEKGNGSPIPEDAILNGRSSATIELQVLNTHPATEAATPYRWLLARTASGKKSTTASSLQEASQLAAFYRDQYTQNSGASFPLIAFYPVERVVLDVPLKIKERHNFLQLDGYDNALNQGIDFRRFFEWFRNREDAENESGLPQDVLDKLSTRIDLDNTVLNALTAIMASSRDRQLTAVRTAISRFMPGFSNLRVRRKPRLHMSIDKNGQTLNVLQLSQGEKITDGVSRRYCSPPGK
;
A
#
# COMPACT_ATOMS: atom_id res chain seq x y z
N MET A 1 0.44 -15.30 -8.38
CA MET A 1 1.09 -13.98 -8.39
C MET A 1 0.64 -13.21 -9.62
N MET A 2 0.19 -11.97 -9.44
CA MET A 2 -0.27 -11.09 -10.52
C MET A 2 0.85 -10.12 -10.93
N ASN A 3 1.14 -10.04 -12.23
CA ASN A 3 2.13 -9.12 -12.81
C ASN A 3 1.52 -8.34 -13.98
N ILE A 4 1.86 -7.07 -14.12
CA ILE A 4 1.40 -6.24 -15.25
C ILE A 4 2.32 -6.49 -16.45
N ARG A 5 1.75 -6.71 -17.63
CA ARG A 5 2.50 -6.99 -18.87
C ARG A 5 2.50 -5.83 -19.83
N THR A 6 1.32 -5.25 -20.08
CA THR A 6 1.16 -4.23 -21.12
C THR A 6 0.21 -3.15 -20.66
N LEU A 7 0.56 -1.90 -20.95
CA LEU A 7 -0.31 -0.73 -20.80
C LEU A 7 -0.42 -0.04 -22.16
N LYS A 8 -1.65 0.12 -22.68
CA LYS A 8 -1.90 0.95 -23.86
C LYS A 8 -2.75 2.15 -23.49
N LEU A 9 -2.36 3.32 -23.97
CA LEU A 9 -3.09 4.57 -23.80
C LEU A 9 -3.46 5.13 -25.17
N THR A 10 -4.68 5.63 -25.30
CA THR A 10 -5.12 6.36 -26.50
C THR A 10 -5.74 7.67 -26.09
N ASN A 11 -5.31 8.78 -26.72
CA ASN A 11 -5.79 10.14 -26.50
C ASN A 11 -5.80 10.57 -25.02
N LEU A 12 -4.75 10.25 -24.27
CA LEU A 12 -4.70 10.50 -22.82
C LEU A 12 -3.47 11.32 -22.43
N GLY A 13 -3.71 12.41 -21.71
CA GLY A 13 -2.68 13.35 -21.26
C GLY A 13 -2.01 14.01 -22.46
N ARG A 14 -0.79 13.57 -22.78
CA ARG A 14 -0.01 14.04 -23.93
C ARG A 14 0.15 13.00 -25.04
N PHE A 15 -0.42 11.81 -24.84
CA PHE A 15 -0.23 10.67 -25.73
C PHE A 15 -1.45 10.54 -26.64
N GLU A 16 -1.23 10.61 -27.96
CA GLU A 16 -2.23 10.15 -28.93
C GLU A 16 -2.32 8.63 -28.90
N GLU A 17 -1.18 7.98 -28.89
CA GLU A 17 -1.02 6.55 -28.72
C GLU A 17 0.26 6.29 -27.91
N LEU A 18 0.18 5.33 -26.98
CA LEU A 18 1.33 4.83 -26.24
C LEU A 18 1.11 3.33 -25.98
N ASP A 19 2.10 2.52 -26.31
CA ASP A 19 2.14 1.09 -25.98
C ASP A 19 3.40 0.82 -25.14
N VAL A 20 3.21 0.31 -23.93
CA VAL A 20 4.30 0.07 -22.97
C VAL A 20 4.27 -1.39 -22.51
N HIS A 21 5.38 -2.07 -22.74
CA HIS A 21 5.67 -3.36 -22.13
C HIS A 21 6.37 -3.18 -20.78
N LEU A 22 5.81 -3.79 -19.74
CA LEU A 22 6.33 -3.73 -18.38
C LEU A 22 7.11 -5.00 -18.05
N ALA A 23 8.14 -4.83 -17.24
CA ALA A 23 9.00 -5.91 -16.80
C ALA A 23 8.22 -6.99 -15.99
N PRO A 24 8.55 -8.28 -16.13
CA PRO A 24 9.65 -8.82 -16.93
C PRO A 24 9.32 -8.90 -18.43
N VAL A 25 10.28 -8.50 -19.26
CA VAL A 25 10.26 -8.64 -20.73
C VAL A 25 11.30 -9.68 -21.14
N GLU A 26 11.12 -10.36 -22.28
CA GLU A 26 12.00 -11.48 -22.69
C GLU A 26 13.48 -11.07 -22.75
N GLU A 27 13.74 -9.84 -23.19
CA GLU A 27 15.08 -9.25 -23.32
C GLU A 27 15.72 -8.89 -21.96
N PHE A 28 14.92 -8.65 -20.92
CA PHE A 28 15.39 -8.21 -19.60
C PHE A 28 14.63 -8.90 -18.46
N LYS A 29 15.30 -9.83 -17.78
CA LYS A 29 14.77 -10.61 -16.65
C LYS A 29 14.57 -9.82 -15.34
N SER A 30 14.65 -8.49 -15.37
CA SER A 30 14.37 -7.66 -14.21
C SER A 30 12.87 -7.64 -13.90
N ASN A 31 12.49 -7.44 -12.64
CA ASN A 31 11.11 -7.18 -12.22
C ASN A 31 10.83 -5.68 -12.01
N VAL A 32 11.75 -4.82 -12.43
CA VAL A 32 11.69 -3.37 -12.21
C VAL A 32 11.61 -2.67 -13.56
N THR A 33 10.61 -1.79 -13.71
CA THR A 33 10.50 -0.86 -14.84
C THR A 33 10.79 0.56 -14.35
N VAL A 34 11.68 1.27 -15.03
CA VAL A 34 12.03 2.67 -14.72
C VAL A 34 11.68 3.55 -15.92
N PHE A 35 10.79 4.52 -15.71
CA PHE A 35 10.44 5.53 -16.72
C PHE A 35 11.32 6.76 -16.57
N ILE A 36 12.17 7.04 -17.55
CA ILE A 36 13.07 8.20 -17.57
C ILE A 36 12.59 9.18 -18.65
N GLY A 37 12.63 10.48 -18.33
CA GLY A 37 12.27 11.53 -19.28
C GLY A 37 12.20 12.89 -18.62
N ASN A 38 12.16 13.95 -19.43
CA ASN A 38 12.13 15.34 -18.94
C ASN A 38 10.84 15.68 -18.18
N ASN A 39 10.82 16.80 -17.47
CA ASN A 39 9.59 17.32 -16.87
C ASN A 39 8.53 17.55 -17.96
N GLY A 40 7.29 17.20 -17.65
CA GLY A 40 6.20 17.21 -18.64
C GLY A 40 6.22 16.06 -19.66
N ALA A 41 7.19 15.13 -19.63
CA ALA A 41 7.25 13.98 -20.56
C ALA A 41 6.12 12.95 -20.41
N GLY A 42 5.19 13.12 -19.48
CA GLY A 42 4.03 12.21 -19.30
C GLY A 42 4.27 11.02 -18.37
N LYS A 43 5.42 10.94 -17.68
CA LYS A 43 5.73 9.90 -16.69
C LYS A 43 4.62 9.72 -15.65
N THR A 44 4.15 10.83 -15.08
CA THR A 44 3.05 10.84 -14.11
C THR A 44 1.73 10.38 -14.73
N SER A 45 1.48 10.68 -16.01
CA SER A 45 0.28 10.23 -16.73
C SER A 45 0.28 8.71 -16.88
N ILE A 46 1.42 8.09 -17.19
CA ILE A 46 1.56 6.62 -17.26
C ILE A 46 1.21 5.98 -15.91
N LEU A 47 1.81 6.48 -14.82
CA LEU A 47 1.56 5.94 -13.48
C LEU A 47 0.12 6.15 -13.00
N LYS A 48 -0.46 7.33 -13.28
CA LYS A 48 -1.87 7.60 -12.98
C LYS A 48 -2.79 6.68 -13.78
N SER A 49 -2.52 6.43 -15.06
CA SER A 49 -3.31 5.50 -15.88
C SER A 49 -3.29 4.07 -15.34
N LEU A 50 -2.12 3.58 -14.89
CA LEU A 50 -2.01 2.29 -14.20
C LEU A 50 -2.87 2.25 -12.94
N ALA A 51 -2.78 3.27 -12.09
CA ALA A 51 -3.56 3.36 -10.86
C ALA A 51 -5.08 3.42 -11.15
N THR A 52 -5.50 4.25 -12.11
CA THR A 52 -6.90 4.34 -12.56
C THR A 52 -7.41 2.99 -13.05
N SER A 53 -6.65 2.29 -13.90
CA SER A 53 -7.04 0.97 -14.41
C SER A 53 -7.15 -0.09 -13.31
N LEU A 54 -6.14 -0.18 -12.44
CA LEU A 54 -6.11 -1.14 -11.33
C LEU A 54 -7.15 -0.84 -10.25
N SER A 55 -7.62 0.40 -10.12
CA SER A 55 -8.66 0.77 -9.15
C SER A 55 -9.95 -0.01 -9.33
N TRP A 56 -10.30 -0.38 -10.56
CA TRP A 56 -11.48 -1.20 -10.87
C TRP A 56 -11.30 -2.65 -10.42
N PHE A 57 -10.13 -3.23 -10.65
CA PHE A 57 -9.79 -4.55 -10.12
C PHE A 57 -9.84 -4.55 -8.59
N VAL A 58 -9.19 -3.58 -7.95
CA VAL A 58 -9.16 -3.45 -6.48
C VAL A 58 -10.57 -3.28 -5.89
N ALA A 59 -11.39 -2.41 -6.47
CA ALA A 59 -12.77 -2.22 -6.03
C ALA A 59 -13.59 -3.52 -6.15
N ARG A 60 -13.36 -4.28 -7.23
CA ARG A 60 -14.04 -5.54 -7.47
C ARG A 60 -13.58 -6.67 -6.56
N VAL A 61 -12.30 -6.70 -6.18
CA VAL A 61 -11.81 -7.66 -5.18
C VAL A 61 -12.50 -7.42 -3.83
N ARG A 62 -12.71 -6.15 -3.45
CA ARG A 62 -13.40 -5.81 -2.20
C ARG A 62 -14.90 -6.11 -2.25
N THR A 63 -15.54 -5.83 -3.38
CA THR A 63 -16.99 -6.00 -3.56
C THR A 63 -17.28 -6.38 -5.00
N GLU A 64 -18.11 -7.39 -5.28
CA GLU A 64 -18.32 -7.92 -6.63
C GLU A 64 -18.67 -6.85 -7.69
N LYS A 65 -19.47 -5.84 -7.29
CA LYS A 65 -19.89 -4.71 -8.13
C LYS A 65 -19.16 -3.40 -7.79
N GLY A 66 -17.97 -3.49 -7.21
CA GLY A 66 -17.17 -2.34 -6.84
C GLY A 66 -16.82 -1.48 -8.05
N ASN A 67 -16.91 -0.17 -7.87
CA ASN A 67 -16.58 0.82 -8.89
C ASN A 67 -15.21 1.41 -8.61
N GLY A 68 -14.35 1.37 -9.62
CA GLY A 68 -13.07 2.06 -9.61
C GLY A 68 -13.21 3.54 -9.95
N SER A 69 -12.08 4.23 -9.98
CA SER A 69 -12.00 5.61 -10.43
C SER A 69 -12.10 5.65 -11.96
N PRO A 70 -12.99 6.49 -12.53
CA PRO A 70 -13.03 6.67 -13.98
C PRO A 70 -11.80 7.44 -14.47
N ILE A 71 -11.57 7.43 -15.79
CA ILE A 71 -10.60 8.35 -16.40
C ILE A 71 -11.11 9.77 -16.18
N PRO A 72 -10.31 10.67 -15.57
CA PRO A 72 -10.67 12.08 -15.44
C PRO A 72 -10.88 12.72 -16.81
N GLU A 73 -11.88 13.59 -16.93
CA GLU A 73 -12.22 14.20 -18.22
C GLU A 73 -11.16 15.19 -18.71
N ASP A 74 -10.52 15.89 -17.76
CA ASP A 74 -9.35 16.76 -17.98
C ASP A 74 -8.08 15.98 -18.37
N ALA A 75 -8.09 14.66 -18.24
CA ALA A 75 -7.02 13.80 -18.75
C ALA A 75 -7.21 13.41 -20.23
N ILE A 76 -8.34 13.72 -20.85
CA ILE A 76 -8.55 13.48 -22.29
C ILE A 76 -7.70 14.49 -23.07
N LEU A 77 -6.95 14.00 -24.06
CA LEU A 77 -6.10 14.84 -24.91
C LEU A 77 -6.94 15.92 -25.62
N ASN A 78 -6.45 17.16 -25.60
CA ASN A 78 -7.12 18.30 -26.22
C ASN A 78 -7.47 18.03 -27.69
N GLY A 79 -8.72 18.34 -28.06
CA GLY A 79 -9.24 18.12 -29.43
C GLY A 79 -9.76 16.71 -29.69
N ARG A 80 -9.58 15.75 -28.76
CA ARG A 80 -10.11 14.39 -28.88
C ARG A 80 -11.44 14.26 -28.14
N SER A 81 -12.31 13.37 -28.64
CA SER A 81 -13.65 13.14 -28.08
C SER A 81 -13.69 12.09 -26.96
N SER A 82 -12.66 11.26 -26.88
CA SER A 82 -12.59 10.14 -25.95
C SER A 82 -11.14 9.75 -25.68
N ALA A 83 -10.92 9.10 -24.55
CA ALA A 83 -9.64 8.51 -24.15
C ALA A 83 -9.86 7.07 -23.67
N THR A 84 -8.84 6.23 -23.83
CA THR A 84 -8.86 4.85 -23.35
C THR A 84 -7.58 4.48 -22.59
N ILE A 85 -7.75 3.56 -21.63
CA ILE A 85 -6.66 2.87 -20.94
C ILE A 85 -6.92 1.39 -21.07
N GLU A 86 -5.99 0.67 -21.68
CA GLU A 86 -6.01 -0.78 -21.74
C GLU A 86 -4.88 -1.35 -20.90
N LEU A 87 -5.22 -2.35 -20.09
CA LEU A 87 -4.25 -3.01 -19.22
C LEU A 87 -4.32 -4.52 -19.43
N GLN A 88 -3.15 -5.13 -19.61
CA GLN A 88 -2.98 -6.57 -19.63
C GLN A 88 -2.13 -7.00 -18.44
N VAL A 89 -2.64 -7.95 -17.68
CA VAL A 89 -1.96 -8.57 -16.55
C VAL A 89 -1.86 -10.08 -16.77
N LEU A 90 -0.88 -10.70 -16.13
CA LEU A 90 -0.71 -12.13 -16.08
C LEU A 90 -0.86 -12.58 -14.64
N ASN A 91 -1.74 -13.53 -14.38
CA ASN A 91 -1.90 -14.14 -13.07
C ASN A 91 -1.40 -15.58 -13.10
N THR A 92 -0.37 -15.87 -12.32
CA THR A 92 0.16 -17.22 -12.11
C THR A 92 -0.51 -17.87 -10.91
N HIS A 93 -1.18 -18.99 -11.09
CA HIS A 93 -1.79 -19.71 -9.98
C HIS A 93 -0.71 -20.31 -9.06
N PRO A 94 -0.78 -20.12 -7.72
CA PRO A 94 0.26 -20.61 -6.83
C PRO A 94 0.39 -22.14 -6.79
N ALA A 95 -0.72 -22.88 -6.94
CA ALA A 95 -0.70 -24.34 -6.87
C ALA A 95 -0.40 -25.07 -8.19
N THR A 96 -0.73 -24.47 -9.34
CA THR A 96 -0.62 -25.15 -10.66
C THR A 96 0.46 -24.54 -11.53
N GLU A 97 1.05 -23.41 -11.11
CA GLU A 97 1.99 -22.58 -11.89
C GLU A 97 1.47 -22.12 -13.25
N ALA A 98 0.18 -22.37 -13.55
CA ALA A 98 -0.46 -21.95 -14.78
C ALA A 98 -0.58 -20.42 -14.81
N ALA A 99 -0.10 -19.82 -15.89
CA ALA A 99 -0.15 -18.37 -16.09
C ALA A 99 -1.29 -18.01 -17.05
N THR A 100 -2.29 -17.30 -16.55
CA THR A 100 -3.47 -16.89 -17.33
C THR A 100 -3.45 -15.38 -17.57
N PRO A 101 -3.54 -14.91 -18.82
CA PRO A 101 -3.63 -13.49 -19.12
C PRO A 101 -5.04 -12.97 -18.85
N TYR A 102 -5.13 -11.73 -18.37
CA TYR A 102 -6.37 -10.98 -18.22
C TYR A 102 -6.19 -9.58 -18.80
N ARG A 103 -7.18 -9.08 -19.54
CA ARG A 103 -7.17 -7.80 -20.23
C ARG A 103 -8.48 -7.04 -20.00
N TRP A 104 -8.37 -5.77 -19.67
CA TRP A 104 -9.54 -4.90 -19.57
C TRP A 104 -9.26 -3.50 -20.11
N LEU A 105 -10.33 -2.84 -20.55
CA LEU A 105 -10.34 -1.55 -21.20
C LEU A 105 -11.23 -0.58 -20.42
N LEU A 106 -10.67 0.57 -20.06
CA LEU A 106 -11.42 1.72 -19.61
C LEU A 106 -11.57 2.70 -20.77
N ALA A 107 -12.77 3.19 -21.00
CA ALA A 107 -13.06 4.25 -21.94
C ALA A 107 -13.77 5.40 -21.23
N ARG A 108 -13.43 6.62 -21.62
CA ARG A 108 -14.13 7.85 -21.20
C ARG A 108 -14.39 8.72 -22.41
N THR A 109 -15.60 9.23 -22.51
CA THR A 109 -16.01 10.19 -23.54
C THR A 109 -16.13 11.56 -22.89
N ALA A 110 -15.67 12.59 -23.60
CA ALA A 110 -15.83 13.98 -23.18
C ALA A 110 -17.32 14.38 -23.22
N SER A 111 -17.71 15.28 -22.32
CA SER A 111 -19.09 15.78 -22.22
C SER A 111 -19.54 16.39 -23.55
N GLY A 112 -20.76 16.02 -23.97
CA GLY A 112 -21.34 16.50 -25.24
C GLY A 112 -20.75 15.86 -26.51
N LYS A 113 -19.87 14.85 -26.40
CA LYS A 113 -19.37 14.06 -27.55
C LYS A 113 -20.03 12.68 -27.59
N LYS A 114 -20.05 12.06 -28.78
CA LYS A 114 -20.52 10.67 -28.95
C LYS A 114 -19.41 9.71 -28.55
N SER A 115 -19.79 8.66 -27.81
CA SER A 115 -18.87 7.57 -27.48
C SER A 115 -18.59 6.71 -28.71
N THR A 116 -17.32 6.44 -28.96
CA THR A 116 -16.84 5.50 -29.98
C THR A 116 -16.50 4.13 -29.40
N THR A 117 -16.29 4.06 -28.09
CA THR A 117 -15.69 2.91 -27.42
C THR A 117 -16.24 2.81 -26.00
N ALA A 118 -16.68 1.62 -25.60
CA ALA A 118 -17.18 1.35 -24.26
C ALA A 118 -16.11 0.65 -23.42
N SER A 119 -16.17 0.84 -22.10
CA SER A 119 -15.33 0.09 -21.17
C SER A 119 -15.68 -1.41 -21.18
N SER A 120 -14.66 -2.25 -21.16
CA SER A 120 -14.76 -3.71 -21.08
C SER A 120 -14.02 -4.17 -19.83
N LEU A 121 -14.75 -4.68 -18.84
CA LEU A 121 -14.23 -5.00 -17.51
C LEU A 121 -14.51 -6.46 -17.10
N GLN A 122 -14.92 -7.31 -18.04
CA GLN A 122 -15.31 -8.70 -17.79
C GLN A 122 -14.14 -9.48 -17.17
N GLU A 123 -12.95 -9.41 -17.77
CA GLU A 123 -11.78 -10.14 -17.29
C GLU A 123 -11.23 -9.58 -15.97
N ALA A 124 -11.35 -8.27 -15.72
CA ALA A 124 -11.06 -7.68 -14.41
C ALA A 124 -11.99 -8.25 -13.32
N SER A 125 -13.28 -8.42 -13.65
CA SER A 125 -14.25 -9.08 -12.76
C SER A 125 -13.92 -10.55 -12.52
N GLN A 126 -13.54 -11.28 -13.57
CA GLN A 126 -13.16 -12.70 -13.47
C GLN A 126 -11.92 -12.89 -12.59
N LEU A 127 -10.89 -12.08 -12.79
CA LEU A 127 -9.69 -12.12 -11.96
C LEU A 127 -10.01 -11.73 -10.50
N ALA A 128 -10.87 -10.74 -10.29
CA ALA A 128 -11.30 -10.38 -8.95
C ALA A 128 -12.11 -11.51 -8.28
N ALA A 129 -12.98 -12.19 -9.03
CA ALA A 129 -13.72 -13.36 -8.56
C ALA A 129 -12.78 -14.48 -8.14
N PHE A 130 -11.78 -14.79 -8.96
CA PHE A 130 -10.74 -15.77 -8.61
C PHE A 130 -10.11 -15.49 -7.24
N TYR A 131 -9.71 -14.25 -6.94
CA TYR A 131 -9.14 -13.91 -5.63
C TYR A 131 -10.16 -13.99 -4.49
N ARG A 132 -11.43 -13.62 -4.73
CA ARG A 132 -12.49 -13.76 -3.72
C ARG A 132 -12.80 -15.22 -3.41
N ASP A 133 -12.82 -16.08 -4.41
CA ASP A 133 -13.08 -17.52 -4.24
C ASP A 133 -11.95 -18.16 -3.42
N GLN A 134 -10.69 -17.84 -3.74
CA GLN A 134 -9.53 -18.29 -2.95
C GLN A 134 -9.62 -17.84 -1.49
N TYR A 135 -9.99 -16.59 -1.24
CA TYR A 135 -10.15 -16.06 0.11
C TYR A 135 -11.34 -16.66 0.87
N THR A 136 -12.41 -17.03 0.15
CA THR A 136 -13.58 -17.71 0.72
C THR A 136 -13.23 -19.13 1.16
N GLN A 137 -12.42 -19.84 0.37
CA GLN A 137 -11.95 -21.20 0.68
C GLN A 137 -10.88 -21.20 1.77
N ASN A 138 -10.00 -20.21 1.79
CA ASN A 138 -8.92 -20.08 2.75
C ASN A 138 -8.78 -18.61 3.19
N SER A 139 -9.17 -18.30 4.42
CA SER A 139 -9.02 -16.94 4.99
C SER A 139 -7.56 -16.49 5.14
N GLY A 140 -6.58 -17.38 4.93
CA GLY A 140 -5.16 -17.04 4.82
C GLY A 140 -4.67 -16.76 3.39
N ALA A 141 -5.54 -16.86 2.38
CA ALA A 141 -5.18 -16.59 0.99
C ALA A 141 -4.73 -15.14 0.80
N SER A 142 -3.67 -14.94 0.02
CA SER A 142 -3.07 -13.61 -0.18
C SER A 142 -3.62 -12.89 -1.40
N PHE A 143 -3.87 -11.60 -1.25
CA PHE A 143 -4.20 -10.71 -2.36
C PHE A 143 -2.92 -10.14 -3.01
N PRO A 144 -2.97 -9.73 -4.29
CA PRO A 144 -1.88 -9.01 -4.94
C PRO A 144 -1.49 -7.74 -4.18
N LEU A 145 -0.21 -7.40 -4.17
CA LEU A 145 0.24 -6.13 -3.61
C LEU A 145 0.17 -5.05 -4.69
N ILE A 146 -0.67 -4.03 -4.47
CA ILE A 146 -0.80 -2.89 -5.39
C ILE A 146 -0.74 -1.60 -4.57
N ALA A 147 0.23 -0.74 -4.88
CA ALA A 147 0.42 0.53 -4.19
C ALA A 147 0.82 1.63 -5.18
N PHE A 148 0.17 2.78 -5.08
CA PHE A 148 0.51 3.97 -5.86
C PHE A 148 0.94 5.12 -4.95
N TYR A 149 2.10 5.72 -5.24
CA TYR A 149 2.68 6.81 -4.46
C TYR A 149 2.73 8.10 -5.29
N PRO A 150 1.71 8.99 -5.18
CA PRO A 150 1.67 10.24 -5.94
C PRO A 150 2.75 11.22 -5.50
N VAL A 151 2.85 12.36 -6.20
CA VAL A 151 3.77 13.47 -5.87
C VAL A 151 3.24 14.29 -4.69
N GLU A 152 1.93 14.43 -4.55
CA GLU A 152 1.29 15.03 -3.38
C GLU A 152 1.39 14.08 -2.17
N ARG A 153 2.53 14.14 -1.48
CA ARG A 153 2.86 13.24 -0.37
C ARG A 153 2.71 13.88 1.02
N VAL A 154 2.08 15.05 1.08
CA VAL A 154 1.94 15.82 2.32
C VAL A 154 0.88 15.20 3.22
N VAL A 155 1.28 14.81 4.43
CA VAL A 155 0.35 14.47 5.52
C VAL A 155 -0.24 15.78 6.04
N LEU A 156 -1.48 16.08 5.67
CA LEU A 156 -2.08 17.41 5.91
C LEU A 156 -2.60 17.63 7.33
N ASP A 157 -2.93 16.61 8.10
CA ASP A 157 -3.16 16.72 9.56
C ASP A 157 -3.51 15.35 10.14
N VAL A 158 -3.21 15.12 11.43
CA VAL A 158 -3.56 13.89 12.15
C VAL A 158 -4.67 14.20 13.16
N PRO A 159 -5.95 14.02 12.82
CA PRO A 159 -7.02 14.26 13.77
C PRO A 159 -6.95 13.21 14.90
N LEU A 160 -6.79 13.69 16.13
CA LEU A 160 -6.63 12.86 17.34
C LEU A 160 -7.95 12.21 17.83
N LYS A 161 -9.09 12.56 17.24
CA LYS A 161 -10.41 12.03 17.62
C LYS A 161 -10.80 10.89 16.69
N ILE A 162 -10.72 9.67 17.22
CA ILE A 162 -11.22 8.47 16.57
C ILE A 162 -12.74 8.47 16.71
N LYS A 163 -13.43 8.57 15.58
CA LYS A 163 -14.90 8.54 15.54
C LYS A 163 -15.45 7.12 15.31
N GLU A 164 -14.65 6.19 14.79
CA GLU A 164 -15.11 4.84 14.40
C GLU A 164 -14.06 3.76 14.74
N ARG A 165 -14.53 2.56 15.12
CA ARG A 165 -13.66 1.38 15.28
C ARG A 165 -13.39 0.80 13.89
N HIS A 166 -12.14 0.85 13.45
CA HIS A 166 -11.71 0.17 12.23
C HIS A 166 -11.29 -1.26 12.55
N ASN A 167 -11.84 -2.23 11.80
CA ASN A 167 -11.24 -3.54 11.69
C ASN A 167 -10.01 -3.42 10.78
N PHE A 168 -8.98 -4.24 11.01
CA PHE A 168 -7.75 -4.24 10.21
C PHE A 168 -7.57 -5.59 9.54
N LEU A 169 -8.47 -5.88 8.61
CA LEU A 169 -8.44 -7.05 7.75
C LEU A 169 -7.46 -6.83 6.58
N GLN A 170 -7.04 -7.91 5.93
CA GLN A 170 -6.11 -7.85 4.80
C GLN A 170 -6.64 -6.98 3.65
N LEU A 171 -7.96 -7.03 3.38
CA LEU A 171 -8.63 -6.22 2.36
C LEU A 171 -8.60 -4.72 2.66
N ASP A 172 -8.45 -4.31 3.92
CA ASP A 172 -8.37 -2.89 4.28
C ASP A 172 -7.06 -2.26 3.79
N GLY A 173 -6.04 -3.06 3.46
CA GLY A 173 -4.80 -2.60 2.83
C GLY A 173 -5.02 -1.98 1.44
N TYR A 174 -6.12 -2.34 0.76
CA TYR A 174 -6.50 -1.73 -0.51
C TYR A 174 -7.26 -0.42 -0.38
N ASP A 175 -7.74 -0.09 0.82
CA ASP A 175 -8.55 1.09 1.00
C ASP A 175 -7.69 2.36 0.81
N ASN A 176 -8.08 3.20 -0.15
CA ASN A 176 -7.32 4.36 -0.63
C ASN A 176 -5.91 4.07 -1.18
N ALA A 177 -5.56 2.81 -1.50
CA ALA A 177 -4.22 2.45 -1.98
C ALA A 177 -3.83 3.08 -3.34
N LEU A 178 -4.83 3.44 -4.16
CA LEU A 178 -4.65 3.95 -5.54
C LEU A 178 -5.18 5.36 -5.78
N ASN A 179 -5.94 5.94 -4.84
CA ASN A 179 -6.73 7.14 -5.08
C ASN A 179 -6.25 8.38 -4.33
N GLN A 180 -5.53 8.22 -3.22
CA GLN A 180 -5.13 9.31 -2.34
C GLN A 180 -3.66 9.16 -1.92
N GLY A 181 -3.09 10.27 -1.44
CA GLY A 181 -1.76 10.29 -0.83
C GLY A 181 -1.66 9.40 0.41
N ILE A 182 -0.69 9.69 1.27
CA ILE A 182 -0.45 8.88 2.46
C ILE A 182 -1.53 9.17 3.51
N ASP A 183 -2.39 8.19 3.81
CA ASP A 183 -3.33 8.25 4.93
C ASP A 183 -2.61 7.90 6.25
N PHE A 184 -1.87 8.90 6.75
CA PHE A 184 -1.14 8.75 8.00
C PHE A 184 -2.06 8.55 9.19
N ARG A 185 -3.29 9.07 9.16
CA ARG A 185 -4.26 8.89 10.23
C ARG A 185 -4.58 7.42 10.42
N ARG A 186 -4.94 6.71 9.35
CA ARG A 186 -5.23 5.28 9.47
C ARG A 186 -3.98 4.47 9.85
N PHE A 187 -2.80 4.88 9.38
CA PHE A 187 -1.54 4.27 9.83
C PHE A 187 -1.33 4.43 11.34
N PHE A 188 -1.52 5.64 11.86
CA PHE A 188 -1.43 5.94 13.28
C PHE A 188 -2.41 5.10 14.10
N GLU A 189 -3.68 5.04 13.68
CA GLU A 189 -4.72 4.24 14.35
C GLU A 189 -4.37 2.74 14.35
N TRP A 190 -3.87 2.21 13.22
CA TRP A 190 -3.41 0.83 13.11
C TRP A 190 -2.20 0.53 14.00
N PHE A 191 -1.18 1.38 13.93
CA PHE A 191 0.06 1.23 14.70
C PHE A 191 -0.25 1.24 16.19
N ARG A 192 -1.08 2.19 16.64
CA ARG A 192 -1.51 2.29 18.02
C ARG A 192 -2.27 1.04 18.47
N ASN A 193 -3.27 0.58 17.71
CA ASN A 193 -4.05 -0.59 18.12
C ASN A 193 -3.19 -1.86 18.19
N ARG A 194 -2.18 -2.00 17.32
CA ARG A 194 -1.21 -3.10 17.35
C ARG A 194 -0.25 -3.01 18.54
N GLU A 195 0.27 -1.81 18.81
CA GLU A 195 1.15 -1.55 19.95
C GLU A 195 0.40 -1.71 21.29
N ASP A 196 -0.88 -1.31 21.35
CA ASP A 196 -1.72 -1.52 22.52
C ASP A 196 -1.94 -3.02 22.77
N ALA A 197 -2.23 -3.82 21.74
CA ALA A 197 -2.36 -5.27 21.86
C ALA A 197 -1.02 -5.96 22.25
N GLU A 198 0.11 -5.50 21.72
CA GLU A 198 1.44 -5.97 22.11
C GLU A 198 1.74 -5.64 23.59
N ASN A 199 1.38 -4.44 24.06
CA ASN A 199 1.58 -4.01 25.44
C ASN A 199 0.61 -4.66 26.43
N GLU A 200 -0.60 -5.05 26.00
CA GLU A 200 -1.54 -5.81 26.83
C GLU A 200 -1.10 -7.28 27.02
N SER A 201 -0.45 -7.86 26.01
CA SER A 201 -0.02 -9.26 26.02
C SER A 201 1.41 -9.47 26.53
N GLY A 202 2.26 -8.44 26.49
CA GLY A 202 3.65 -8.47 26.94
C GLY A 202 3.87 -7.82 28.31
N LEU A 203 4.99 -8.15 28.94
CA LEU A 203 5.52 -7.33 30.04
C LEU A 203 6.02 -6.00 29.46
N PRO A 204 5.72 -4.84 30.08
CA PRO A 204 6.27 -3.56 29.63
C PRO A 204 7.79 -3.53 29.76
N GLN A 205 8.49 -2.99 28.74
CA GLN A 205 9.96 -2.87 28.74
C GLN A 205 10.47 -2.09 29.97
N ASP A 206 9.73 -1.09 30.44
CA ASP A 206 10.10 -0.27 31.60
C ASP A 206 10.05 -1.05 32.92
N VAL A 207 9.20 -2.09 33.01
CA VAL A 207 9.17 -2.99 34.18
C VAL A 207 10.43 -3.83 34.21
N LEU A 208 10.89 -4.35 33.07
CA LEU A 208 12.17 -5.07 33.00
C LEU A 208 13.35 -4.17 33.30
N ASP A 209 13.41 -2.95 32.74
CA ASP A 209 14.49 -2.02 33.01
C ASP A 209 14.55 -1.67 34.51
N LYS A 210 13.39 -1.50 35.15
CA LYS A 210 13.31 -1.29 36.62
C LYS A 210 13.71 -2.53 37.40
N LEU A 211 13.35 -3.73 36.93
CA LEU A 211 13.69 -4.99 37.57
C LEU A 211 15.19 -5.27 37.48
N SER A 212 15.81 -5.11 36.31
CA SER A 212 17.25 -5.29 36.09
C SER A 212 18.09 -4.27 36.86
N THR A 213 17.55 -3.07 37.11
CA THR A 213 18.26 -2.05 37.91
C THR A 213 18.12 -2.28 39.42
N ARG A 214 17.09 -3.01 39.88
CA ARG A 214 16.78 -3.19 41.32
C ARG A 214 17.05 -4.59 41.85
N ILE A 215 17.15 -5.58 40.98
CA ILE A 215 17.34 -6.99 41.30
C ILE A 215 18.50 -7.48 40.45
N ASP A 216 19.48 -8.11 41.08
CA ASP A 216 20.57 -8.80 40.38
C ASP A 216 19.98 -10.08 39.75
N LEU A 217 19.45 -9.93 38.55
CA LEU A 217 18.76 -11.00 37.82
C LEU A 217 19.80 -11.86 37.11
N ASP A 218 19.81 -13.14 37.44
CA ASP A 218 20.61 -14.12 36.73
C ASP A 218 20.36 -14.07 35.22
N ASN A 219 21.43 -14.25 34.43
CA ASN A 219 21.38 -14.25 32.96
C ASN A 219 20.35 -15.25 32.41
N THR A 220 20.12 -16.35 33.12
CA THR A 220 19.13 -17.38 32.76
C THR A 220 17.70 -16.83 32.83
N VAL A 221 17.38 -16.05 33.87
CA VAL A 221 16.07 -15.42 34.06
C VAL A 221 15.89 -14.28 33.06
N LEU A 222 16.95 -13.49 32.83
CA LEU A 222 16.94 -12.42 31.83
C LEU A 222 16.66 -12.96 30.41
N ASN A 223 17.31 -14.07 30.04
CA ASN A 223 17.09 -14.72 28.75
C ASN A 223 15.66 -15.29 28.62
N ALA A 224 15.13 -15.90 29.68
CA ALA A 224 13.76 -16.40 29.71
C ALA A 224 12.72 -15.27 29.56
N LEU A 225 12.90 -14.17 30.30
CA LEU A 225 12.03 -12.98 30.20
C LEU A 225 12.11 -12.34 28.81
N THR A 226 13.31 -12.26 28.24
CA THR A 226 13.52 -11.74 26.87
C THR A 226 12.86 -12.63 25.82
N ALA A 227 12.93 -13.95 25.97
CA ALA A 227 12.26 -14.90 25.07
C ALA A 227 10.72 -14.82 25.18
N ILE A 228 10.18 -14.69 26.40
CA ILE A 228 8.75 -14.49 26.62
C ILE A 228 8.28 -13.19 25.97
N MET A 229 9.02 -12.09 26.13
CA MET A 229 8.74 -10.83 25.44
C MET A 229 8.83 -10.93 23.92
N ALA A 230 9.85 -11.61 23.39
CA ALA A 230 9.99 -11.79 21.95
C ALA A 230 8.80 -12.60 21.37
N SER A 231 8.25 -13.53 22.16
CA SER A 231 7.08 -14.33 21.77
C SER A 231 5.77 -13.54 21.78
N SER A 232 5.66 -12.47 22.58
CA SER A 232 4.48 -11.60 22.65
C SER A 232 4.50 -10.47 21.62
N ARG A 233 5.59 -10.31 20.84
CA ARG A 233 5.69 -9.24 19.84
C ARG A 233 4.75 -9.47 18.67
N ASP A 234 4.08 -8.41 18.24
CA ASP A 234 3.26 -8.45 17.04
C ASP A 234 4.19 -8.49 15.81
N ARG A 235 4.03 -9.52 14.99
CA ARG A 235 4.87 -9.74 13.79
C ARG A 235 4.74 -8.60 12.77
N GLN A 236 3.54 -8.05 12.60
CA GLN A 236 3.29 -6.97 11.66
C GLN A 236 3.90 -5.65 12.17
N LEU A 237 3.77 -5.38 13.47
CA LEU A 237 4.39 -4.23 14.11
C LEU A 237 5.91 -4.30 14.05
N THR A 238 6.48 -5.48 14.28
CA THR A 238 7.92 -5.74 14.16
C THR A 238 8.40 -5.54 12.72
N ALA A 239 7.65 -6.01 11.72
CA ALA A 239 7.97 -5.80 10.32
C ALA A 239 8.00 -4.31 9.96
N VAL A 240 7.01 -3.52 10.41
CA VAL A 240 6.98 -2.06 10.21
C VAL A 240 8.16 -1.37 10.91
N ARG A 241 8.39 -1.65 12.20
CA ARG A 241 9.52 -1.06 12.95
C ARG A 241 10.87 -1.37 12.29
N THR A 242 11.04 -2.60 11.77
CA THR A 242 12.24 -3.04 11.06
C THR A 242 12.39 -2.37 9.69
N ALA A 243 11.29 -2.20 8.96
CA ALA A 243 11.31 -1.49 7.69
C ALA A 243 11.75 -0.05 7.90
N ILE A 244 11.15 0.65 8.85
CA ILE A 244 11.45 2.05 9.18
C ILE A 244 12.93 2.23 9.54
N SER A 245 13.47 1.38 10.43
CA SER A 245 14.87 1.48 10.84
C SER A 245 15.86 1.17 9.72
N ARG A 246 15.50 0.29 8.77
CA ARG A 246 16.32 0.00 7.59
C ARG A 246 16.26 1.10 6.53
N PHE A 247 15.08 1.65 6.28
CA PHE A 247 14.90 2.70 5.27
C PHE A 247 15.38 4.07 5.75
N MET A 248 15.38 4.33 7.06
CA MET A 248 15.83 5.58 7.65
C MET A 248 16.87 5.32 8.76
N PRO A 249 18.15 5.18 8.40
CA PRO A 249 19.23 5.04 9.37
C PRO A 249 19.23 6.21 10.37
N GLY A 250 19.44 5.91 11.65
CA GLY A 250 19.37 6.90 12.73
C GLY A 250 17.97 7.12 13.30
N PHE A 251 16.93 6.52 12.70
CA PHE A 251 15.58 6.48 13.24
C PHE A 251 15.30 5.16 13.95
N SER A 252 14.77 5.25 15.16
CA SER A 252 14.45 4.08 15.97
C SER A 252 13.30 4.36 16.93
N ASN A 253 12.82 3.31 17.61
CA ASN A 253 11.88 3.43 18.71
C ASN A 253 10.57 4.19 18.36
N LEU A 254 10.03 3.93 17.17
CA LEU A 254 8.70 4.43 16.81
C LEU A 254 7.67 3.87 17.79
N ARG A 255 6.95 4.78 18.44
CA ARG A 255 5.99 4.47 19.51
C ARG A 255 4.90 5.52 19.66
N VAL A 256 3.77 5.15 20.25
CA VAL A 256 2.69 6.07 20.59
C VAL A 256 2.84 6.55 22.03
N ARG A 257 2.84 7.87 22.22
CA ARG A 257 2.87 8.53 23.53
C ARG A 257 1.48 9.05 23.87
N ARG A 258 1.01 8.76 25.09
CA ARG A 258 -0.32 9.19 25.57
C ARG A 258 -0.29 10.46 26.42
N LYS A 259 0.85 10.78 27.04
CA LYS A 259 1.06 11.96 27.90
C LYS A 259 2.13 12.88 27.31
N PRO A 260 2.01 14.22 27.42
CA PRO A 260 0.85 14.97 27.93
C PRO A 260 -0.34 15.00 26.94
N ARG A 261 -0.10 14.69 25.66
CA ARG A 261 -1.13 14.53 24.62
C ARG A 261 -0.83 13.29 23.79
N LEU A 262 -1.86 12.70 23.18
CA LEU A 262 -1.71 11.56 22.29
C LEU A 262 -0.94 11.98 21.03
N HIS A 263 0.21 11.37 20.77
CA HIS A 263 1.02 11.60 19.57
C HIS A 263 1.91 10.40 19.25
N MET A 264 2.42 10.36 18.02
CA MET A 264 3.44 9.41 17.61
C MET A 264 4.83 10.04 17.79
N SER A 265 5.76 9.29 18.37
CA SER A 265 7.14 9.74 18.57
C SER A 265 8.14 8.75 17.98
N ILE A 266 9.24 9.27 17.45
CA ILE A 266 10.36 8.49 16.93
C ILE A 266 11.66 9.08 17.46
N ASP A 267 12.65 8.24 17.73
CA ASP A 267 13.96 8.69 18.17
C ASP A 267 14.85 8.88 16.93
N LYS A 268 15.41 10.08 16.76
CA LYS A 268 16.34 10.46 15.69
C LYS A 268 17.69 10.80 16.31
N ASN A 269 18.71 9.99 16.05
CA ASN A 269 20.07 10.18 16.59
C ASN A 269 20.08 10.37 18.13
N GLY A 270 19.25 9.61 18.85
CA GLY A 270 19.12 9.68 20.31
C GLY A 270 18.17 10.76 20.83
N GLN A 271 17.64 11.64 19.97
CA GLN A 271 16.65 12.64 20.35
C GLN A 271 15.23 12.17 20.01
N THR A 272 14.32 12.16 21.00
CA THR A 272 12.90 11.85 20.75
C THR A 272 12.20 13.06 20.12
N LEU A 273 11.62 12.84 18.95
CA LEU A 273 10.84 13.83 18.19
C LEU A 273 9.39 13.35 18.04
N ASN A 274 8.46 14.30 18.02
CA ASN A 274 7.11 14.01 17.52
C ASN A 274 7.19 13.83 15.99
N VAL A 275 6.51 12.82 15.43
CA VAL A 275 6.52 12.56 13.97
C VAL A 275 6.07 13.78 13.17
N LEU A 276 5.22 14.64 13.76
CA LEU A 276 4.82 15.92 13.15
C LEU A 276 5.96 16.94 13.01
N GLN A 277 7.06 16.80 13.75
CA GLN A 277 8.24 17.66 13.68
C GLN A 277 9.25 17.19 12.64
N LEU A 278 9.06 16.01 12.04
CA LEU A 278 9.91 15.52 10.97
C LEU A 278 9.73 16.33 9.69
N SER A 279 10.77 16.33 8.85
CA SER A 279 10.69 16.91 7.51
C SER A 279 9.63 16.18 6.68
N GLN A 280 9.14 16.83 5.62
CA GLN A 280 8.17 16.20 4.71
C GLN A 280 8.72 14.89 4.13
N GLY A 281 10.01 14.84 3.77
CA GLY A 281 10.65 13.62 3.25
C GLY A 281 10.63 12.44 4.22
N GLU A 282 10.82 12.70 5.51
CA GLU A 282 10.86 11.67 6.57
C GLU A 282 9.45 11.14 6.91
N LYS A 283 8.45 12.02 6.99
CA LYS A 283 7.04 11.63 7.22
C LYS A 283 6.50 10.69 6.14
N ILE A 284 6.97 10.87 4.91
CA ILE A 284 6.57 10.08 3.75
C ILE A 284 7.04 8.63 3.91
N THR A 285 8.26 8.42 4.38
CA THR A 285 8.84 7.09 4.54
C THR A 285 8.15 6.30 5.65
N ASP A 286 7.77 6.95 6.76
CA ASP A 286 6.99 6.32 7.85
C ASP A 286 5.62 5.82 7.39
N GLY A 287 4.89 6.61 6.58
CA GLY A 287 3.56 6.23 6.11
C GLY A 287 3.54 5.14 5.03
N VAL A 288 4.68 4.91 4.35
CA VAL A 288 4.85 3.91 3.29
C VAL A 288 4.91 2.48 3.86
N SER A 289 5.47 2.29 5.06
CA SER A 289 5.73 0.96 5.64
C SER A 289 4.48 0.11 5.90
N ARG A 290 3.30 0.71 6.06
CA ARG A 290 2.04 -0.03 6.25
C ARG A 290 1.63 -0.83 5.02
N ARG A 291 1.83 -0.29 3.81
CA ARG A 291 1.35 -0.92 2.57
C ARG A 291 2.09 -2.23 2.26
N TYR A 292 3.27 -2.44 2.85
CA TYR A 292 4.10 -3.63 2.65
C TYR A 292 3.85 -4.75 3.67
N CYS A 293 2.98 -4.56 4.66
CA CYS A 293 2.78 -5.52 5.76
C CYS A 293 1.45 -6.30 5.66
N SER A 294 1.04 -6.68 4.44
CA SER A 294 0.12 -7.80 4.26
C SER A 294 0.94 -9.08 4.09
N PRO A 295 0.70 -10.13 4.90
CA PRO A 295 1.54 -11.33 4.85
C PRO A 295 1.35 -12.08 3.53
N PRO A 296 2.39 -12.70 2.95
CA PRO A 296 2.20 -13.94 2.23
C PRO A 296 1.69 -14.99 3.24
N GLY A 297 0.60 -15.66 2.90
CA GLY A 297 0.03 -16.75 3.69
C GLY A 297 1.10 -17.79 4.02
N LYS A 298 0.95 -18.43 5.19
CA LYS A 298 1.72 -19.62 5.55
C LYS A 298 1.60 -20.70 4.48
#